data_AF-A0A4Q5BB08-F1
#
_entry.id   AF-A0A4Q5BB08-F1
#
_cell.length_a   1.000
_cell.length_b   1.000
_cell.length_c   1.000
_cell.angle_alpha   90.00
_cell.angle_beta   90.00
_cell.angle_gamma   90.00
#
_symmetry.space_group_name_H-M   'P 1'
#
loop_
_entity.id
_entity.type
_entity.pdbx_description
1 polymer ?
#
loop_
_entity_poly.entity_id
_entity_poly.type
_entity_poly.pdbx_seq_one_letter_code
_entity_poly.pdbx_strand_id
1 'polypeptide(L)'
;MTNLHVIGITSIFMVLDIITGFIKAWKDNDVKSKALRAGLFHKASFILVIVLAQAVEYAADEIPQIQLNVPIVGAICAYIILTEVVSVLENLKAMNPAIGGIMNKFPAHPDDPSKPDKE
;
A
#
# COMPACT_ATOMS: atom_id res chain seq x y z
N MET A 1 -0.90 23.64 -4.02
CA MET A 1 -2.15 23.21 -3.31
C MET A 1 -2.66 21.82 -3.76
N THR A 2 -1.95 21.10 -4.66
CA THR A 2 -2.39 19.82 -5.23
C THR A 2 -2.01 18.58 -4.39
N ASN A 3 -0.87 18.62 -3.68
CA ASN A 3 -0.34 17.43 -2.98
C ASN A 3 -1.21 16.99 -1.80
N LEU A 4 -1.79 17.93 -1.04
CA LEU A 4 -2.57 17.60 0.16
C LEU A 4 -3.79 16.72 -0.14
N HIS A 5 -4.49 16.99 -1.25
CA HIS A 5 -5.63 16.16 -1.67
C HIS A 5 -5.18 14.72 -1.98
N VAL A 6 -4.07 14.56 -2.69
CA VAL A 6 -3.56 13.23 -3.07
C VAL A 6 -3.07 12.47 -1.84
N ILE A 7 -2.33 13.13 -0.95
CA ILE A 7 -1.88 12.56 0.33
C ILE A 7 -3.08 12.11 1.18
N GLY A 8 -4.15 12.91 1.21
CA GLY A 8 -5.41 12.57 1.90
C GLY A 8 -6.05 11.31 1.33
N ILE A 9 -6.15 11.18 0.00
CA ILE A 9 -6.66 9.98 -0.67
C ILE A 9 -5.80 8.77 -0.33
N THR A 10 -4.47 8.88 -0.46
CA THR A 10 -3.53 7.79 -0.12
C THR A 10 -3.66 7.36 1.34
N SER A 11 -3.86 8.30 2.26
CA SER A 11 -4.08 8.01 3.68
C SER A 11 -5.36 7.22 3.92
N ILE A 12 -6.44 7.50 3.18
CA ILE A 12 -7.69 6.72 3.26
C ILE A 12 -7.44 5.27 2.85
N PHE A 13 -6.70 5.02 1.76
CA PHE A 13 -6.35 3.66 1.35
C PHE A 13 -5.54 2.90 2.42
N MET A 14 -4.53 3.55 3.00
CA MET A 14 -3.76 2.98 4.11
C MET A 14 -4.64 2.62 5.31
N VAL A 15 -5.59 3.50 5.68
CA VAL A 15 -6.54 3.25 6.77
C VAL A 15 -7.47 2.08 6.45
N LEU A 16 -7.99 2.00 5.21
CA LEU A 16 -8.82 0.88 4.76
C LEU A 16 -8.08 -0.45 4.86
N ASP A 17 -6.80 -0.50 4.50
CA ASP A 17 -6.01 -1.74 4.65
C ASP A 17 -5.77 -2.10 6.12
N ILE A 18 -5.49 -1.12 6.99
CA ILE A 18 -5.38 -1.38 8.45
C ILE A 18 -6.68 -2.00 8.97
N ILE A 19 -7.83 -1.44 8.60
CA ILE A 19 -9.14 -1.92 9.03
C ILE A 19 -9.40 -3.32 8.50
N THR A 20 -9.21 -3.57 7.20
CA THR A 20 -9.45 -4.90 6.60
C THR A 20 -8.48 -5.96 7.15
N GLY A 21 -7.22 -5.61 7.35
CA GLY A 21 -6.22 -6.50 7.96
C GLY A 21 -6.54 -6.83 9.41
N PHE A 22 -7.06 -5.87 10.18
CA PHE A 22 -7.53 -6.09 11.55
C PHE A 22 -8.76 -7.00 11.59
N ILE A 23 -9.77 -6.74 10.74
CA ILE A 23 -10.98 -7.58 10.67
C ILE A 23 -10.62 -9.02 10.29
N LYS A 24 -9.70 -9.22 9.33
CA LYS A 24 -9.19 -10.54 8.98
C LYS A 24 -8.56 -11.25 10.19
N ALA A 25 -7.61 -10.59 10.86
CA ALA A 25 -6.94 -11.17 12.03
C ALA A 25 -7.92 -11.49 13.17
N TRP A 26 -8.96 -10.66 13.35
CA TRP A 26 -10.01 -10.90 14.33
C TRP A 26 -10.88 -12.10 13.97
N LYS A 27 -11.33 -12.22 12.72
CA LYS A 27 -12.08 -13.38 12.21
C LYS A 27 -11.32 -14.69 12.44
N ASP A 28 -10.01 -14.68 12.16
CA ASP A 28 -9.17 -15.87 12.26
C ASP A 28 -8.68 -16.16 13.70
N ASN A 29 -9.15 -15.38 14.70
CA ASN A 29 -8.67 -15.41 16.10
C ASN A 29 -7.13 -15.28 16.24
N ASP A 30 -6.45 -14.71 15.23
CA ASP A 30 -5.00 -14.57 15.17
C ASP A 30 -4.55 -13.10 15.33
N VAL A 31 -5.13 -12.42 16.33
CA VAL A 31 -4.78 -11.04 16.68
C VAL A 31 -3.43 -11.02 17.41
N LYS A 32 -2.35 -11.30 16.68
CA LYS A 32 -0.98 -11.22 17.20
C LYS A 32 -0.51 -9.77 17.15
N SER A 33 -0.28 -9.17 18.31
CA SER A 33 0.29 -7.82 18.45
C SER A 33 1.58 -7.62 17.64
N LYS A 34 2.42 -8.66 17.48
CA LYS A 34 3.64 -8.59 16.68
C LYS A 34 3.34 -8.41 15.18
N ALA A 35 2.34 -9.12 14.65
CA ALA A 35 1.94 -9.03 13.24
C ALA A 35 1.27 -7.69 12.94
N LEU A 36 0.35 -7.24 13.81
CA LEU A 36 -0.30 -5.93 13.69
C LEU A 36 0.70 -4.77 13.76
N ARG A 37 1.67 -4.83 14.68
CA ARG A 37 2.75 -3.83 14.73
C ARG A 37 3.61 -3.85 13.48
N ALA A 38 3.98 -5.02 12.96
CA ALA A 38 4.75 -5.10 11.72
C ALA A 38 4.01 -4.46 10.53
N GLY A 39 2.70 -4.73 10.39
CA GLY A 39 1.86 -4.08 9.38
C GLY A 39 1.78 -2.56 9.55
N LEU A 40 1.66 -2.07 10.79
CA LEU A 40 1.63 -0.63 11.07
C LEU A 40 2.99 0.04 10.78
N PHE A 41 4.11 -0.59 11.11
CA PHE A 41 5.45 -0.08 10.79
C PHE A 41 5.69 -0.01 9.27
N HIS A 42 5.16 -0.97 8.51
CA HIS A 42 5.21 -0.93 7.05
C HIS A 42 4.43 0.28 6.50
N LYS A 43 3.28 0.62 7.09
CA LYS A 43 2.52 1.83 6.68
C LYS A 43 3.18 3.13 7.15
N ALA A 44 3.85 3.10 8.29
CA ALA A 44 4.63 4.24 8.76
C ALA A 44 5.78 4.59 7.79
N SER A 45 6.40 3.60 7.14
CA SER A 45 7.42 3.87 6.11
C SER A 45 6.82 4.52 4.86
N PHE A 46 5.57 4.20 4.49
CA PHE A 46 4.85 4.92 3.42
C PHE A 46 4.63 6.40 3.76
N ILE A 47 4.30 6.72 5.01
CA ILE A 47 4.20 8.12 5.45
C ILE A 47 5.57 8.80 5.35
N LEU A 48 6.65 8.14 5.79
CA LEU A 48 8.00 8.70 5.71
C LEU A 48 8.45 8.95 4.27
N VAL A 49 8.15 8.06 3.32
CA VAL A 49 8.53 8.27 1.92
C VAL A 49 7.71 9.40 1.26
N ILE A 50 6.44 9.60 1.66
CA ILE A 50 5.65 10.76 1.23
C ILE A 50 6.27 12.07 1.76
N VAL A 51 6.66 12.10 3.04
CA VAL A 51 7.33 13.27 3.63
C VAL A 51 8.65 13.54 2.92
N LEU A 52 9.43 12.51 2.62
CA LEU A 52 10.67 12.64 1.86
C LEU A 52 10.42 13.17 0.45
N ALA A 53 9.42 12.65 -0.27
CA ALA A 53 9.03 13.15 -1.59
C ALA A 53 8.65 14.63 -1.55
N GLN A 54 7.89 15.05 -0.54
CA GLN A 54 7.50 16.44 -0.36
C GLN A 54 8.71 17.33 -0.06
N ALA A 55 9.68 16.85 0.73
CA ALA A 55 10.93 17.56 1.01
C ALA A 55 11.80 17.71 -0.24
N VAL A 56 11.82 16.70 -1.12
CA VAL A 56 12.55 16.75 -2.40
C VAL A 56 11.93 17.78 -3.35
N GLU A 57 10.60 17.78 -3.51
CA GLU A 57 9.91 18.80 -4.31
C GLU A 57 10.19 20.22 -3.76
N TYR A 58 10.08 20.39 -2.44
CA TYR A 58 10.39 21.67 -1.81
C TYR A 58 11.84 22.11 -2.03
N ALA A 59 12.81 21.20 -1.89
CA ALA A 59 14.21 21.51 -2.13
C ALA A 59 14.51 21.89 -3.59
N ALA A 60 13.80 21.29 -4.55
CA ALA A 60 13.94 21.65 -5.96
C ALA A 60 13.36 23.03 -6.27
N ASP A 61 12.24 23.40 -5.63
CA ASP A 61 11.66 24.75 -5.79
C ASP A 61 12.61 25.85 -5.26
N GLU A 62 13.38 25.55 -4.21
CA GLU A 62 14.34 26.48 -3.61
C GLU A 62 15.71 26.53 -4.32
N ILE A 63 16.06 25.49 -5.10
CA ILE A 63 17.38 25.37 -5.77
C ILE A 63 17.20 25.54 -7.28
N PRO A 64 17.52 26.71 -7.87
CA PRO A 64 17.24 27.02 -9.28
C PRO A 64 17.89 26.08 -10.30
N GLN A 65 18.97 25.38 -9.92
CA GLN A 65 19.68 24.42 -10.77
C GLN A 65 18.95 23.07 -10.86
N ILE A 66 18.01 22.80 -9.96
CA ILE A 66 17.23 21.56 -9.92
C ILE A 66 15.87 21.83 -10.57
N GLN A 67 15.65 21.26 -11.76
CA GLN A 67 14.37 21.35 -12.45
C GLN A 67 13.67 20.00 -12.38
N LEU A 68 12.73 19.87 -11.43
CA LEU A 68 11.86 18.71 -11.35
C LEU A 68 10.59 18.96 -12.18
N ASN A 69 10.49 18.27 -13.31
CA ASN A 69 9.33 18.35 -14.21
C ASN A 69 8.33 17.20 -13.99
N VAL A 70 8.48 16.46 -12.89
CA VAL A 70 7.67 15.27 -12.56
C VAL A 70 7.10 15.46 -11.15
N PRO A 71 5.78 15.24 -10.94
CA PRO A 71 5.18 15.30 -9.61
C PRO A 71 5.57 14.07 -8.79
N ILE A 72 6.67 14.13 -8.05
CA ILE A 72 7.22 13.04 -7.24
C ILE A 72 6.20 12.59 -6.19
N VAL A 73 5.58 13.52 -5.46
CA VAL A 73 4.56 13.18 -4.45
C VAL A 73 3.41 12.43 -5.09
N GLY A 74 2.95 12.87 -6.26
CA GLY A 74 1.90 12.20 -7.03
C GLY A 74 2.28 10.77 -7.43
N ALA A 75 3.50 10.58 -7.94
CA ALA A 75 3.99 9.26 -8.34
C ALA A 75 4.11 8.29 -7.16
N ILE A 76 4.67 8.76 -6.03
CA ILE A 76 4.79 7.96 -4.80
C ILE A 76 3.41 7.61 -4.23
N CYS A 77 2.49 8.57 -4.20
CA CYS A 77 1.12 8.34 -3.73
C CYS A 77 0.38 7.33 -4.62
N ALA A 78 0.55 7.40 -5.94
CA ALA A 78 -0.05 6.44 -6.88
C ALA A 78 0.49 5.02 -6.64
N TYR A 79 1.81 4.87 -6.45
CA TYR A 79 2.42 3.59 -6.08
C TYR A 79 1.83 3.04 -4.78
N ILE A 80 1.76 3.85 -3.72
CA ILE A 80 1.21 3.42 -2.43
C ILE A 80 -0.27 3.01 -2.58
N ILE A 81 -1.09 3.79 -3.29
CA ILE A 81 -2.51 3.45 -3.51
C ILE A 81 -2.63 2.07 -4.19
N LEU A 82 -1.83 1.78 -5.21
CA LEU A 82 -1.85 0.48 -5.88
C LEU A 82 -1.46 -0.66 -4.93
N THR A 83 -0.42 -0.46 -4.12
CA THR A 83 -0.02 -1.44 -3.09
C THR A 83 -1.12 -1.69 -2.06
N GLU A 84 -1.74 -0.62 -1.57
CA GLU A 84 -2.83 -0.70 -0.58
C GLU A 84 -4.09 -1.37 -1.16
N VAL A 85 -4.40 -1.13 -2.44
CA VAL A 85 -5.48 -1.85 -3.14
C VAL A 85 -5.22 -3.35 -3.16
N VAL A 86 -3.99 -3.77 -3.48
CA VAL A 86 -3.62 -5.20 -3.48
C VAL A 86 -3.78 -5.79 -2.07
N SER A 87 -3.28 -5.12 -1.03
CA SER A 87 -3.39 -5.59 0.35
C SER A 87 -4.84 -5.71 0.83
N VAL A 88 -5.69 -4.73 0.49
CA VAL A 88 -7.14 -4.80 0.77
C VAL A 88 -7.79 -5.99 0.08
N LEU A 89 -7.47 -6.23 -1.19
CA LEU A 89 -8.01 -7.37 -1.95
C LEU A 89 -7.58 -8.71 -1.34
N GLU A 90 -6.34 -8.83 -0.88
CA GLU A 90 -5.84 -10.01 -0.17
C GLU A 90 -6.61 -10.25 1.14
N ASN A 91 -6.81 -9.19 1.93
CA ASN A 91 -7.57 -9.27 3.17
C ASN A 91 -9.03 -9.68 2.93
N LEU A 92 -9.68 -9.09 1.91
CA LEU A 92 -11.06 -9.42 1.52
C LEU A 92 -11.19 -10.85 1.01
N LYS A 93 -10.23 -11.35 0.22
CA LYS A 93 -10.20 -12.74 -0.25
C LYS A 93 -10.10 -13.73 0.91
N ALA A 94 -9.26 -13.45 1.91
CA ALA A 94 -9.15 -14.29 3.10
C ALA A 94 -10.45 -14.28 3.92
N MET A 95 -11.14 -13.14 3.99
CA MET A 95 -12.43 -13.02 4.68
C MET A 95 -13.58 -13.69 3.92
N ASN A 96 -13.65 -13.52 2.60
CA ASN A 96 -14.70 -14.06 1.75
C ASN A 96 -14.10 -14.56 0.41
N PRO A 97 -13.82 -15.87 0.31
CA PRO A 97 -13.22 -16.46 -0.89
C PRO A 97 -14.04 -16.27 -2.18
N ALA A 98 -15.35 -16.00 -2.08
CA ALA A 98 -16.21 -15.73 -3.24
C ALA A 98 -15.83 -14.44 -3.99
N ILE A 99 -15.09 -13.52 -3.34
CA ILE A 99 -14.57 -12.28 -3.95
C ILE A 99 -13.35 -12.56 -4.86
N GLY A 100 -12.77 -13.78 -4.80
CA GLY A 100 -11.55 -14.15 -5.52
C GLY A 100 -11.60 -14.07 -7.06
N GLY A 101 -12.77 -13.89 -7.65
CA GLY A 101 -12.95 -13.78 -9.11
C GLY A 101 -12.27 -12.56 -9.75
N ILE A 102 -11.93 -11.52 -8.97
CA ILE A 102 -11.26 -10.31 -9.49
C ILE A 102 -9.74 -10.53 -9.63
N MET A 103 -9.11 -11.29 -8.73
CA MET A 103 -7.66 -11.52 -8.75
C MET A 103 -7.24 -12.66 -9.70
N ASN A 104 -8.14 -13.60 -10.00
CA ASN A 104 -7.93 -14.60 -11.06
C ASN A 104 -7.84 -14.00 -12.48
N LYS A 105 -8.13 -12.70 -12.63
CA LYS A 105 -7.96 -11.95 -13.89
C LYS A 105 -6.63 -11.20 -13.99
N PHE A 106 -5.86 -11.12 -12.89
CA PHE A 106 -4.49 -10.65 -12.94
C PHE A 106 -3.59 -11.84 -13.27
N PRO A 107 -2.73 -11.75 -14.30
CA PRO A 107 -1.78 -12.82 -14.60
C PRO A 107 -0.93 -13.07 -13.34
N ALA A 108 -0.92 -14.33 -12.88
CA ALA A 108 0.01 -14.75 -11.85
C ALA A 108 1.43 -14.42 -12.33
N HIS A 109 2.25 -13.82 -11.46
CA HIS A 109 3.67 -13.71 -11.76
C HIS A 109 4.19 -15.13 -11.96
N PRO A 110 4.86 -15.45 -13.09
CA PRO A 110 5.52 -16.72 -13.23
C PRO A 110 6.55 -16.80 -12.09
N ASP A 111 6.52 -17.93 -11.39
CA ASP A 111 7.43 -18.35 -10.32
C ASP A 111 7.13 -17.82 -8.91
N ASP A 112 6.06 -18.35 -8.31
CA ASP A 112 5.94 -18.51 -6.85
C ASP A 112 6.56 -19.86 -6.44
N PRO A 113 7.74 -19.87 -5.79
CA PRO A 113 8.44 -21.09 -5.39
C PRO A 113 7.77 -21.83 -4.20
N SER A 114 6.62 -21.35 -3.69
CA SER A 114 5.93 -21.96 -2.55
C SER A 114 4.84 -22.99 -2.92
N LYS A 115 4.68 -23.33 -4.20
CA LYS A 115 3.76 -24.39 -4.61
C LYS A 115 4.46 -25.75 -4.41
N PRO A 116 3.96 -26.64 -3.51
CA PRO A 116 4.53 -27.97 -3.41
C PRO A 116 4.25 -28.71 -4.72
N ASP A 117 5.29 -29.36 -5.23
CA ASP A 117 5.22 -30.22 -6.41
C ASP A 117 4.06 -31.21 -6.23
N LYS A 118 3.14 -31.20 -7.18
CA LYS A 118 2.08 -32.20 -7.23
C LYS A 118 2.69 -33.47 -7.82
N GLU A 119 2.89 -34.44 -6.92
CA GLU A 119 3.15 -35.88 -7.12
C GLU A 119 4.27 -36.28 -8.08
#